data_AF-A0A922LZT5-F1
#
_entry.id   AF-A0A922LZT5-F1
#
_cell.length_a   1.000
_cell.length_b   1.000
_cell.length_c   1.000
_cell.angle_alpha   90.00
_cell.angle_beta   90.00
_cell.angle_gamma   90.00
#
_symmetry.space_group_name_H-M   'P 1'
#
loop_
_entity.id
_entity.type
_entity.pdbx_description
1 polymer ?
#
loop_
_entity_poly.entity_id
_entity_poly.type
_entity_poly.pdbx_seq_one_letter_code
_entity_poly.pdbx_strand_id
1 'polypeptide(L)'
;MQVEKDFIKADSVNLPKVDSFMIANFFASNPDFCSAEFRNVKTTVSSRQSYGDDAIGYVQLKRDHTLCTVKCRICPEHKVRQTSYSVSMVIDEKEGVVKSVQCHDCPASLGGCKHSVAFLMWVHRRSEEPACTSTECYWKKSKLAKVGTTLKFTTVKQMKGNSSTDNKEYARITASKAFNVSRCKTTDGSLIALLMGAKVPNTPAMDRGRKLEGLVRKEVEKQYGKIEECGLIISRKFPMVAGSPDGILKKDVVVEIKCPTNEKTFANYICNGKITTKFAVQVLLQMYVSDLKKGLFCVADWDFEKNNKVHIIPIEYDETMVNDILCNVVTFWKNNIYSLL
;
A
#
# COMPACT_ATOMS: atom_id res chain seq x y z
N MET A 1 -2.67 23.33 19.42
CA MET A 1 -3.18 24.27 18.40
C MET A 1 -4.51 24.81 18.91
N GLN A 2 -4.68 26.12 18.95
CA GLN A 2 -5.97 26.76 19.22
C GLN A 2 -6.67 27.10 17.91
N VAL A 3 -8.00 27.11 17.91
CA VAL A 3 -8.80 27.55 16.76
C VAL A 3 -8.65 29.07 16.63
N GLU A 4 -8.55 29.57 15.40
CA GLU A 4 -8.45 31.02 15.16
C GLU A 4 -9.73 31.74 15.58
N LYS A 5 -9.61 33.03 15.92
CA LYS A 5 -10.76 33.86 16.30
C LYS A 5 -11.79 33.88 15.16
N ASP A 6 -13.06 33.66 15.50
CA ASP A 6 -14.20 33.55 14.56
C ASP A 6 -14.19 32.32 13.63
N PHE A 7 -13.25 31.39 13.81
CA PHE A 7 -13.27 30.10 13.12
C PHE A 7 -13.91 29.02 14.01
N ILE A 8 -14.50 28.03 13.37
CA ILE A 8 -14.99 26.81 14.01
C ILE A 8 -14.24 25.59 13.48
N LYS A 9 -14.26 24.50 14.26
CA LYS A 9 -13.64 23.23 13.87
C LYS A 9 -14.41 22.60 12.72
N ALA A 10 -13.70 22.15 11.69
CA ALA A 10 -14.35 21.44 10.60
C ALA A 10 -14.65 19.98 10.98
N ASP A 11 -15.78 19.49 10.46
CA ASP A 11 -16.25 18.12 10.56
C ASP A 11 -17.00 17.72 9.27
N SER A 12 -17.43 16.47 9.21
CA SER A 12 -18.11 15.91 8.03
C SER A 12 -19.48 16.55 7.73
N VAL A 13 -20.03 17.39 8.60
CA VAL A 13 -21.35 17.99 8.40
C VAL A 13 -21.30 19.48 8.07
N ASN A 14 -20.16 20.15 8.29
CA ASN A 14 -20.05 21.59 8.15
C ASN A 14 -19.11 22.08 7.03
N LEU A 15 -18.42 21.17 6.33
CA LEU A 15 -17.58 21.52 5.17
C LEU A 15 -18.42 22.14 4.04
N PRO A 16 -17.89 23.15 3.31
CA PRO A 16 -18.53 23.66 2.12
C PRO A 16 -18.51 22.60 1.01
N LYS A 17 -19.55 22.57 0.19
CA LYS A 17 -19.60 21.71 -0.99
C LYS A 17 -18.62 22.24 -2.04
N VAL A 18 -17.77 21.37 -2.54
CA VAL A 18 -16.90 21.64 -3.70
C VAL A 18 -17.12 20.52 -4.69
N ASP A 19 -17.70 20.82 -5.85
CA ASP A 19 -17.93 19.83 -6.90
C ASP A 19 -16.85 19.85 -7.99
N SER A 20 -16.98 18.93 -8.94
CA SER A 20 -16.04 18.78 -10.05
C SER A 20 -16.02 19.97 -11.01
N PHE A 21 -17.14 20.69 -11.18
CA PHE A 21 -17.22 21.89 -12.01
C PHE A 21 -16.50 23.07 -11.35
N MET A 22 -16.63 23.22 -10.02
CA MET A 22 -15.91 24.22 -9.23
C MET A 22 -14.39 24.04 -9.36
N ILE A 23 -13.91 22.79 -9.30
CA ILE A 23 -12.50 22.46 -9.49
C ILE A 23 -12.03 22.80 -10.91
N ALA A 24 -12.80 22.37 -11.92
CA ALA A 24 -12.47 22.63 -13.32
C ALA A 24 -12.40 24.14 -13.60
N ASN A 25 -13.37 24.91 -13.12
CA ASN A 25 -13.41 26.37 -13.26
C ASN A 25 -12.24 27.04 -12.55
N PHE A 26 -11.88 26.57 -11.34
CA PHE A 26 -10.74 27.08 -10.60
C PHE A 26 -9.43 26.90 -11.38
N PHE A 27 -9.17 25.70 -11.91
CA PHE A 27 -7.95 25.44 -12.68
C PHE A 27 -7.91 26.16 -14.03
N ALA A 28 -9.06 26.29 -14.69
CA ALA A 28 -9.17 27.01 -15.96
C ALA A 28 -8.92 28.52 -15.81
N SER A 29 -9.34 29.09 -14.67
CA SER A 29 -9.31 30.54 -14.42
C SER A 29 -8.06 31.01 -13.67
N ASN A 30 -7.17 30.11 -13.23
CA ASN A 30 -5.96 30.45 -12.48
C ASN A 30 -4.69 30.05 -13.25
N PRO A 31 -3.98 31.01 -13.87
CA PRO A 31 -2.78 30.75 -14.69
C PRO A 31 -1.66 30.02 -13.94
N ASP A 32 -1.55 30.27 -12.63
CA ASP A 32 -0.55 29.66 -11.74
C ASP A 32 -0.65 28.13 -11.68
N PHE A 33 -1.82 27.57 -12.00
CA PHE A 33 -2.03 26.12 -12.06
C PHE A 33 -2.13 25.57 -13.49
N CYS A 34 -2.01 26.45 -14.50
CA CYS A 34 -2.10 26.13 -15.92
C CYS A 34 -0.74 25.91 -16.61
N SER A 35 0.38 26.06 -15.89
CA SER A 35 1.73 25.86 -16.45
C SER A 35 2.04 24.40 -16.77
N ALA A 36 2.90 24.15 -17.77
CA ALA A 36 3.24 22.81 -18.24
C ALA A 36 3.82 21.90 -17.13
N GLU A 37 4.45 22.48 -16.10
CA GLU A 37 4.96 21.77 -14.93
C GLU A 37 3.87 21.23 -14.00
N PHE A 38 2.69 21.88 -13.98
CA PHE A 38 1.51 21.44 -13.24
C PHE A 38 0.58 20.55 -14.06
N ARG A 39 0.74 20.47 -15.39
CA ARG A 39 -0.12 19.63 -16.24
C ARG A 39 0.22 18.13 -16.21
N ASN A 40 1.42 17.71 -15.81
CA ASN A 40 1.84 16.32 -16.08
C ASN A 40 2.36 15.44 -14.94
N VAL A 41 2.59 15.89 -13.70
CA VAL A 41 2.99 14.96 -12.62
C VAL A 41 2.59 15.46 -11.22
N LYS A 42 2.71 16.76 -10.94
CA LYS A 42 2.59 17.32 -9.57
C LYS A 42 1.14 17.46 -9.08
N THR A 43 0.18 17.78 -9.95
CA THR A 43 -1.27 17.81 -9.62
C THR A 43 -1.80 16.42 -9.29
N THR A 44 -1.47 15.41 -10.10
CA THR A 44 -1.90 14.01 -9.92
C THR A 44 -1.36 13.40 -8.62
N VAL A 45 -0.15 13.77 -8.18
CA VAL A 45 0.42 13.33 -6.89
C VAL A 45 -0.21 14.06 -5.71
N SER A 46 -0.52 15.35 -5.88
CA SER A 46 -1.11 16.17 -4.82
C SER A 46 -2.60 15.89 -4.62
N SER A 47 -3.31 15.51 -5.68
CA SER A 47 -4.74 15.16 -5.65
C SER A 47 -5.01 13.79 -5.01
N ARG A 48 -3.98 12.99 -4.70
CA ARG A 48 -4.11 11.67 -4.07
C ARG A 48 -4.87 11.74 -2.75
N GLN A 49 -5.79 10.80 -2.55
CA GLN A 49 -6.58 10.70 -1.34
C GLN A 49 -5.72 10.45 -0.10
N SER A 50 -4.76 9.53 -0.23
CA SER A 50 -3.78 9.15 0.78
C SER A 50 -2.96 10.34 1.29
N TYR A 51 -2.40 11.15 0.39
CA TYR A 51 -1.59 12.31 0.75
C TYR A 51 -2.41 13.36 1.52
N GLY A 52 -3.62 13.68 1.04
CA GLY A 52 -4.50 14.62 1.72
C GLY A 52 -4.88 14.13 3.13
N ASP A 53 -5.33 12.88 3.25
CA ASP A 53 -5.84 12.32 4.51
C ASP A 53 -4.75 12.11 5.58
N ASP A 54 -3.51 11.94 5.16
CA ASP A 54 -2.39 11.73 6.07
C ASP A 54 -1.64 13.03 6.41
N ALA A 55 -1.58 14.00 5.48
CA ALA A 55 -0.84 15.25 5.65
C ALA A 55 -1.66 16.41 6.21
N ILE A 56 -2.97 16.45 5.94
CA ILE A 56 -3.87 17.53 6.37
C ILE A 56 -4.34 17.28 7.80
N GLY A 57 -4.30 18.33 8.61
CA GLY A 57 -4.86 18.31 9.95
C GLY A 57 -5.28 19.71 10.39
N TYR A 58 -5.94 19.76 11.55
CA TYR A 58 -6.41 21.00 12.16
C TYR A 58 -7.23 21.87 11.19
N VAL A 59 -8.20 21.23 10.52
CA VAL A 59 -9.08 21.92 9.57
C VAL A 59 -10.11 22.75 10.33
N GLN A 60 -10.23 24.01 9.95
CA GLN A 60 -11.17 24.97 10.52
C GLN A 60 -11.81 25.79 9.42
N LEU A 61 -13.02 26.32 9.66
CA LEU A 61 -13.72 27.15 8.70
C LEU A 61 -14.42 28.34 9.36
N LYS A 62 -14.63 29.39 8.58
CA LYS A 62 -15.41 30.59 8.94
C LYS A 62 -16.33 30.91 7.77
N ARG A 63 -17.59 31.17 8.06
CA ARG A 63 -18.56 31.67 7.08
C ARG A 63 -18.82 33.15 7.35
N ASP A 64 -18.78 33.94 6.30
CA ASP A 64 -19.10 35.35 6.31
C ASP A 64 -19.98 35.65 5.09
N HIS A 65 -21.27 35.87 5.32
CA HIS A 65 -22.29 35.96 4.28
C HIS A 65 -22.26 34.77 3.31
N THR A 66 -21.87 34.97 2.05
CA THR A 66 -21.79 33.93 1.01
C THR A 66 -20.43 33.26 0.95
N LEU A 67 -19.43 33.77 1.68
CA LEU A 67 -18.04 33.31 1.60
C LEU A 67 -17.74 32.34 2.74
N CYS A 68 -17.29 31.13 2.39
CA CYS A 68 -16.74 30.16 3.31
C CYS A 68 -15.21 30.11 3.16
N THR A 69 -14.50 30.52 4.21
CA THR A 69 -13.04 30.41 4.30
C THR A 69 -12.69 29.15 5.07
N VAL A 70 -12.00 28.21 4.42
CA VAL A 70 -11.49 26.98 5.03
C VAL A 70 -9.97 27.06 5.17
N LYS A 71 -9.43 26.69 6.34
CA LYS A 71 -8.00 26.66 6.60
C LYS A 71 -7.58 25.29 7.11
N CYS A 72 -6.34 24.89 6.81
CA CYS A 72 -5.74 23.69 7.37
C CYS A 72 -4.23 23.85 7.61
N ARG A 73 -3.66 22.86 8.31
CA ARG A 73 -2.22 22.66 8.42
C ARG A 73 -1.81 21.42 7.65
N ILE A 74 -0.79 21.57 6.80
CA ILE A 74 -0.27 20.50 5.96
C ILE A 74 1.14 20.14 6.39
N CYS A 75 1.37 18.86 6.68
CA CYS A 75 2.67 18.36 7.09
C CYS A 75 3.57 18.09 5.86
N PRO A 76 4.81 18.62 5.83
CA PRO A 76 5.74 18.36 4.75
C PRO A 76 6.17 16.89 4.70
N GLU A 77 6.03 16.29 3.52
CA GLU A 77 6.28 14.88 3.24
C GLU A 77 7.73 14.42 3.50
N HIS A 78 8.72 15.22 3.08
CA HIS A 78 10.14 14.83 3.16
C HIS A 78 10.84 15.30 4.44
N LYS A 79 10.15 16.04 5.32
CA LYS A 79 10.71 16.61 6.55
C LYS A 79 9.65 16.73 7.63
N VAL A 80 9.09 15.60 8.09
CA VAL A 80 8.02 15.52 9.11
C VAL A 80 8.32 16.22 10.46
N ARG A 81 9.56 16.66 10.70
CA ARG A 81 9.97 17.47 11.86
C ARG A 81 9.92 18.99 11.62
N GLN A 82 9.72 19.44 10.39
CA GLN A 82 9.63 20.85 10.02
C GLN A 82 8.23 21.40 10.32
N THR A 83 8.12 22.71 10.56
CA THR A 83 6.85 23.39 10.80
C THR A 83 5.87 23.17 9.65
N SER A 84 4.63 22.82 9.97
CA SER A 84 3.56 22.60 8.99
C SER A 84 3.24 23.87 8.21
N TYR A 85 2.98 23.74 6.91
CA TYR A 85 2.49 24.85 6.09
C TYR A 85 1.02 25.15 6.41
N SER A 86 0.63 26.41 6.29
CA SER A 86 -0.78 26.82 6.36
C SER A 86 -1.36 26.92 4.96
N VAL A 87 -2.57 26.42 4.74
CA VAL A 87 -3.28 26.62 3.48
C VAL A 87 -4.67 27.19 3.77
N SER A 88 -5.07 28.19 3.01
CA SER A 88 -6.40 28.82 3.06
C SER A 88 -7.09 28.73 1.72
N MET A 89 -8.38 28.39 1.74
CA MET A 89 -9.23 28.33 0.57
C MET A 89 -10.49 29.18 0.83
N VAL A 90 -10.90 29.96 -0.16
CA VAL A 90 -12.12 30.78 -0.09
C VAL A 90 -13.10 30.29 -1.15
N ILE A 91 -14.30 29.93 -0.72
CA ILE A 91 -15.39 29.41 -1.56
C ILE A 91 -16.56 30.37 -1.46
N ASP A 92 -17.13 30.74 -2.60
CA ASP A 92 -18.41 31.42 -2.67
C ASP A 92 -19.50 30.35 -2.77
N GLU A 93 -20.19 30.08 -1.66
CA GLU A 93 -21.19 29.02 -1.56
C GLU A 93 -22.47 29.36 -2.35
N LYS A 94 -22.73 30.65 -2.60
CA LYS A 94 -23.89 31.10 -3.39
C LYS A 94 -23.65 30.91 -4.88
N GLU A 95 -22.50 31.37 -5.36
CA GLU A 95 -22.14 31.27 -6.79
C GLU A 95 -21.60 29.88 -7.17
N GLY A 96 -21.25 29.05 -6.17
CA GLY A 96 -20.62 27.76 -6.41
C GLY A 96 -19.28 27.92 -7.10
N VAL A 97 -18.39 28.78 -6.56
CA VAL A 97 -17.06 29.02 -7.15
C VAL A 97 -15.98 29.02 -6.07
N VAL A 98 -14.88 28.30 -6.32
CA VAL A 98 -13.65 28.44 -5.53
C VAL A 98 -12.97 29.73 -5.97
N LYS A 99 -12.94 30.74 -5.09
CA LYS A 99 -12.36 32.06 -5.39
C LYS A 99 -10.83 32.03 -5.31
N SER A 100 -10.27 31.32 -4.33
CA SER A 100 -8.81 31.23 -4.16
C SER A 100 -8.38 30.02 -3.34
N VAL A 101 -7.15 29.55 -3.59
CA VAL A 101 -6.44 28.57 -2.73
C VAL A 101 -4.99 29.01 -2.57
N GLN A 102 -4.61 29.41 -1.36
CA GLN A 102 -3.31 29.99 -1.05
C GLN A 102 -2.57 29.15 -0.02
N CYS A 103 -1.34 28.75 -0.32
CA CYS A 103 -0.44 28.13 0.64
C CYS A 103 0.54 29.16 1.16
N HIS A 104 0.55 29.32 2.48
CA HIS A 104 1.45 30.22 3.20
C HIS A 104 2.70 29.47 3.61
N ASP A 105 3.83 30.19 3.61
CA ASP A 105 5.14 29.71 4.07
C ASP A 105 5.78 28.61 3.21
N CYS A 106 5.24 28.31 2.03
CA CYS A 106 5.82 27.36 1.08
C CYS A 106 6.70 28.09 0.04
N PRO A 107 7.93 27.61 -0.27
CA PRO A 107 8.78 28.21 -1.30
C PRO A 107 8.16 28.26 -2.70
N ALA A 108 7.12 27.46 -2.96
CA ALA A 108 6.39 27.41 -4.23
C ALA A 108 5.01 28.10 -4.16
N SER A 109 4.75 28.95 -3.15
CA SER A 109 3.45 29.59 -2.94
C SER A 109 2.99 30.51 -4.08
N LEU A 110 3.94 31.08 -4.83
CA LEU A 110 3.69 32.05 -5.92
C LEU A 110 3.35 31.42 -7.28
N GLY A 111 3.45 30.11 -7.45
CA GLY A 111 3.32 29.46 -8.77
C GLY A 111 2.41 28.23 -8.77
N GLY A 112 1.42 28.19 -7.87
CA GLY A 112 0.68 26.97 -7.56
C GLY A 112 1.57 25.98 -6.81
N CYS A 113 1.11 25.40 -5.71
CA CYS A 113 1.93 24.44 -4.96
C CYS A 113 1.16 23.13 -4.72
N LYS A 114 1.91 22.06 -4.43
CA LYS A 114 1.32 20.75 -4.12
C LYS A 114 0.35 20.80 -2.94
N HIS A 115 0.60 21.69 -1.98
CA HIS A 115 -0.25 21.84 -0.79
C HIS A 115 -1.61 22.47 -1.13
N SER A 116 -1.65 23.45 -2.04
CA SER A 116 -2.89 24.07 -2.52
C SER A 116 -3.78 23.06 -3.24
N VAL A 117 -3.19 22.29 -4.17
CA VAL A 117 -3.93 21.24 -4.91
C VAL A 117 -4.42 20.15 -3.97
N ALA A 118 -3.57 19.70 -3.03
CA ALA A 118 -3.95 18.68 -2.07
C ALA A 118 -5.11 19.10 -1.17
N PHE A 119 -5.12 20.36 -0.72
CA PHE A 119 -6.20 20.86 0.10
C PHE A 119 -7.52 20.99 -0.68
N LEU A 120 -7.46 21.54 -1.90
CA LEU A 120 -8.64 21.67 -2.77
C LEU A 120 -9.28 20.30 -3.04
N MET A 121 -8.48 19.32 -3.45
CA MET A 121 -8.97 17.97 -3.75
C MET A 121 -9.44 17.23 -2.50
N TRP A 122 -8.85 17.52 -1.34
CA TRP A 122 -9.30 16.95 -0.06
C TRP A 122 -10.69 17.46 0.32
N VAL A 123 -10.95 18.78 0.24
CA VAL A 123 -12.27 19.33 0.58
C VAL A 123 -13.35 18.81 -0.37
N HIS A 124 -13.08 18.74 -1.68
CA HIS A 124 -14.00 18.14 -2.65
C HIS A 124 -14.43 16.73 -2.24
N ARG A 125 -13.47 15.82 -2.02
CA ARG A 125 -13.76 14.43 -1.60
C ARG A 125 -14.58 14.38 -0.32
N ARG A 126 -14.17 15.11 0.72
CA ARG A 126 -14.87 15.11 2.02
C ARG A 126 -16.26 15.72 1.95
N SER A 127 -16.49 16.63 1.02
CA SER A 127 -17.81 17.24 0.80
C SER A 127 -18.77 16.36 -0.03
N GLU A 128 -18.24 15.36 -0.76
CA GLU A 128 -19.03 14.40 -1.54
C GLU A 128 -19.22 13.04 -0.83
N GLU A 129 -18.50 12.78 0.26
CA GLU A 129 -18.69 11.59 1.09
C GLU A 129 -20.14 11.55 1.66
N PRO A 130 -20.89 10.43 1.49
CA PRO A 130 -22.23 10.32 2.05
C PRO A 130 -22.17 10.40 3.58
N ALA A 131 -23.16 11.07 4.19
CA ALA A 131 -23.22 11.27 5.64
C ALA A 131 -23.18 9.92 6.37
N CYS A 132 -22.05 9.63 7.03
CA CYS A 132 -21.92 8.50 7.93
C CYS A 132 -22.76 8.74 9.19
N THR A 133 -23.26 7.68 9.83
CA THR A 133 -23.98 7.77 11.12
C THR A 133 -23.11 8.36 12.24
N SER A 134 -21.80 8.48 12.05
CA SER A 134 -20.87 9.17 12.95
C SER A 134 -20.27 10.42 12.29
N THR A 135 -20.36 11.57 12.96
CA THR A 135 -19.69 12.82 12.56
C THR A 135 -18.17 12.68 12.64
N GLU A 136 -17.47 12.78 11.51
CA GLU A 136 -16.00 12.71 11.51
C GLU A 136 -15.40 14.09 11.82
N CYS A 137 -14.58 14.17 12.87
CA CYS A 137 -13.84 15.40 13.21
C CYS A 137 -12.57 15.56 12.36
N TYR A 138 -12.37 16.75 11.77
CA TYR A 138 -11.18 17.12 11.00
C TYR A 138 -10.23 18.07 11.75
N TRP A 139 -10.62 18.53 12.94
CA TRP A 139 -9.72 19.24 13.87
C TRP A 139 -8.87 18.25 14.67
N LYS A 140 -7.98 17.54 13.98
CA LYS A 140 -7.06 16.57 14.57
C LYS A 140 -5.66 16.71 13.99
N LYS A 141 -4.65 16.24 14.74
CA LYS A 141 -3.28 16.17 14.24
C LYS A 141 -3.22 15.22 13.05
N SER A 142 -2.52 15.62 11.98
CA SER A 142 -2.31 14.80 10.80
C SER A 142 -1.64 13.46 11.17
N LYS A 143 -1.90 12.42 10.38
CA LYS A 143 -1.31 11.09 10.64
C LYS A 143 0.19 11.08 10.37
N LEU A 144 0.67 11.81 9.36
CA LEU A 144 2.10 11.96 9.06
C LEU A 144 2.87 12.54 10.26
N ALA A 145 2.28 13.46 11.02
CA ALA A 145 2.92 14.03 12.18
C ALA A 145 2.92 13.11 13.43
N LYS A 146 2.41 11.86 13.32
CA LYS A 146 2.50 10.81 14.35
C LYS A 146 3.63 9.81 14.08
N VAL A 147 4.07 9.68 12.82
CA VAL A 147 5.17 8.80 12.39
C VAL A 147 6.49 9.36 12.94
N GLY A 148 6.92 8.85 14.08
CA GLY A 148 8.11 9.34 14.80
C GLY A 148 7.99 9.34 16.32
N THR A 149 6.82 9.03 16.89
CA THR A 149 6.73 8.71 18.33
C THR A 149 7.24 7.29 18.55
N THR A 150 8.27 7.15 19.39
CA THR A 150 9.03 5.91 19.59
C THR A 150 8.15 4.86 20.29
N LEU A 151 7.47 4.01 19.52
CA LEU A 151 6.83 2.81 20.07
C LEU A 151 7.90 1.74 20.28
N LYS A 152 8.39 1.67 21.52
CA LYS A 152 9.17 0.55 22.04
C LYS A 152 8.26 -0.70 22.02
N PHE A 153 8.78 -1.77 21.43
CA PHE A 153 8.31 -3.17 21.42
C PHE A 153 6.91 -3.46 21.97
N THR A 154 6.01 -4.01 21.15
CA THR A 154 4.78 -4.64 21.61
C THR A 154 4.67 -6.05 21.05
N THR A 155 4.58 -7.01 21.96
CA THR A 155 4.40 -8.45 21.71
C THR A 155 2.96 -8.73 21.25
N VAL A 156 2.81 -9.68 20.31
CA VAL A 156 1.62 -9.94 19.47
C VAL A 156 0.37 -10.49 20.20
N LYS A 157 0.20 -10.26 21.52
CA LYS A 157 -0.90 -10.87 22.28
C LYS A 157 -2.18 -10.03 22.46
N GLN A 158 -2.29 -8.82 21.90
CA GLN A 158 -3.44 -7.93 22.18
C GLN A 158 -4.23 -7.41 20.96
N MET A 159 -4.21 -8.08 19.81
CA MET A 159 -5.11 -7.71 18.70
C MET A 159 -5.76 -8.94 18.07
N LYS A 160 -6.81 -9.46 18.72
CA LYS A 160 -7.78 -10.37 18.10
C LYS A 160 -8.89 -9.53 17.47
N GLY A 161 -8.95 -9.52 16.14
CA GLY A 161 -10.04 -8.92 15.36
C GLY A 161 -9.51 -8.08 14.20
N ASN A 162 -9.55 -8.65 12.99
CA ASN A 162 -9.05 -8.18 11.69
C ASN A 162 -7.59 -8.59 11.36
N SER A 163 -7.45 -9.38 10.29
CA SER A 163 -6.21 -9.94 9.73
C SER A 163 -5.19 -8.84 9.44
N SER A 164 -4.23 -8.69 10.36
CA SER A 164 -3.14 -7.70 10.31
C SER A 164 -2.15 -7.85 9.13
N THR A 165 -2.31 -8.88 8.28
CA THR A 165 -1.50 -9.15 7.08
C THR A 165 -2.02 -8.42 5.84
N ASP A 166 -3.34 -8.25 5.68
CA ASP A 166 -3.95 -7.70 4.46
C ASP A 166 -3.54 -6.24 4.21
N ASN A 167 -3.38 -5.46 5.28
CA ASN A 167 -2.91 -4.07 5.18
C ASN A 167 -1.40 -3.97 4.89
N LYS A 168 -0.62 -5.01 5.24
CA LYS A 168 0.84 -5.02 5.03
C LYS A 168 1.22 -5.43 3.61
N GLU A 169 0.38 -6.16 2.91
CA GLU A 169 0.59 -6.53 1.50
C GLU A 169 0.02 -5.51 0.51
N TYR A 170 -0.82 -4.57 0.98
CA TYR A 170 -1.44 -3.56 0.12
C TYR A 170 -0.39 -2.80 -0.69
N ALA A 171 -0.61 -2.76 -2.00
CA ALA A 171 0.25 -2.18 -3.02
C ALA A 171 1.70 -2.71 -3.03
N ARG A 172 1.98 -3.85 -2.41
CA ARG A 172 3.30 -4.51 -2.49
C ARG A 172 3.23 -5.71 -3.41
N ILE A 173 4.31 -5.92 -4.15
CA ILE A 173 4.50 -7.12 -4.95
C ILE A 173 5.09 -8.20 -4.04
N THR A 174 4.25 -9.17 -3.70
CA THR A 174 4.66 -10.34 -2.94
C THR A 174 5.41 -11.35 -3.82
N ALA A 175 6.29 -12.14 -3.22
CA ALA A 175 7.06 -13.19 -3.91
C ALA A 175 6.19 -14.12 -4.76
N SER A 176 5.01 -14.51 -4.26
CA SER A 176 4.06 -15.37 -5.00
C SER A 176 3.45 -14.71 -6.24
N LYS A 177 3.44 -13.37 -6.31
CA LYS A 177 2.94 -12.57 -7.45
C LYS A 177 4.07 -12.10 -8.38
N ALA A 178 5.32 -12.12 -7.93
CA ALA A 178 6.46 -11.52 -8.62
C ALA A 178 6.70 -12.06 -10.03
N PHE A 179 6.54 -13.37 -10.26
CA PHE A 179 6.68 -13.96 -11.60
C PHE A 179 5.63 -13.43 -12.59
N ASN A 180 4.38 -13.29 -12.15
CA ASN A 180 3.33 -12.75 -13.02
C ASN A 180 3.57 -11.27 -13.29
N VAL A 181 4.00 -10.53 -12.26
CA VAL A 181 4.30 -9.10 -12.37
C VAL A 181 5.48 -8.82 -13.29
N SER A 182 6.58 -9.59 -13.18
CA SER A 182 7.77 -9.40 -14.02
C SER A 182 7.51 -9.62 -15.52
N ARG A 183 6.41 -10.30 -15.86
CA ARG A 183 5.99 -10.59 -17.24
C ARG A 183 4.76 -9.78 -17.67
N CYS A 184 4.19 -8.99 -16.77
CA CYS A 184 2.97 -8.25 -17.03
C CYS A 184 3.27 -7.04 -17.93
N LYS A 185 2.56 -6.94 -19.05
CA LYS A 185 2.67 -5.83 -20.00
C LYS A 185 1.47 -4.88 -19.96
N THR A 186 0.41 -5.25 -19.24
CA THR A 186 -0.79 -4.44 -19.13
C THR A 186 -0.63 -3.41 -18.02
N THR A 187 -1.20 -2.22 -18.24
CA THR A 187 -1.17 -1.09 -17.30
C THR A 187 -2.39 -1.06 -16.38
N ASP A 188 -3.35 -1.95 -16.61
CA ASP A 188 -4.56 -2.15 -15.82
C ASP A 188 -4.92 -3.66 -15.75
N GLY A 189 -5.97 -3.98 -15.00
CA GLY A 189 -6.56 -5.32 -14.93
C GLY A 189 -6.46 -6.03 -13.58
N SER A 190 -6.75 -7.32 -13.59
CA SER A 190 -6.94 -8.14 -12.38
C SER A 190 -5.69 -8.20 -11.50
N LEU A 191 -4.49 -8.24 -12.07
CA LEU A 191 -3.24 -8.28 -11.31
C LEU A 191 -3.03 -7.00 -10.49
N ILE A 192 -3.34 -5.84 -11.06
CA ILE A 192 -3.24 -4.55 -10.37
C ILE A 192 -4.31 -4.47 -9.29
N ALA A 193 -5.56 -4.84 -9.59
CA ALA A 193 -6.62 -4.91 -8.59
C ALA A 193 -6.22 -5.79 -7.40
N LEU A 194 -5.60 -6.95 -7.64
CA LEU A 194 -5.09 -7.86 -6.60
C LEU A 194 -3.91 -7.31 -5.79
N LEU A 195 -3.10 -6.43 -6.37
CA LEU A 195 -2.06 -5.71 -5.63
C LEU A 195 -2.67 -4.58 -4.78
N MET A 196 -3.77 -3.99 -5.26
CA MET A 196 -4.54 -2.94 -4.58
C MET A 196 -5.62 -3.49 -3.63
N GLY A 197 -5.51 -4.75 -3.21
CA GLY A 197 -6.35 -5.33 -2.15
C GLY A 197 -7.65 -5.98 -2.61
N ALA A 198 -7.85 -6.20 -3.91
CA ALA A 198 -8.96 -7.05 -4.39
C ALA A 198 -8.81 -8.47 -3.81
N LYS A 199 -9.95 -9.05 -3.41
CA LYS A 199 -10.00 -10.38 -2.81
C LYS A 199 -10.23 -11.43 -3.88
N VAL A 200 -9.52 -12.55 -3.77
CA VAL A 200 -9.80 -13.77 -4.55
C VAL A 200 -10.75 -14.65 -3.74
N PRO A 201 -11.80 -15.22 -4.35
CA PRO A 201 -12.64 -16.22 -3.69
C PRO A 201 -11.80 -17.42 -3.21
N ASN A 202 -12.19 -18.01 -2.09
CA ASN A 202 -11.58 -19.25 -1.63
C ASN A 202 -11.86 -20.37 -2.63
N THR A 203 -10.84 -21.21 -2.86
CA THR A 203 -10.94 -22.40 -3.72
C THR A 203 -10.64 -23.65 -2.91
N PRO A 204 -11.16 -24.83 -3.30
CA PRO A 204 -10.85 -26.10 -2.63
C PRO A 204 -9.34 -26.38 -2.52
N ALA A 205 -8.56 -25.95 -3.51
CA ALA A 205 -7.10 -26.07 -3.49
C ALA A 205 -6.45 -25.21 -2.39
N MET A 206 -6.96 -24.00 -2.16
CA MET A 206 -6.49 -23.12 -1.08
C MET A 206 -6.87 -23.67 0.29
N ASP A 207 -8.09 -24.21 0.44
CA ASP A 207 -8.54 -24.85 1.68
C ASP A 207 -7.69 -26.07 2.03
N ARG A 208 -7.40 -26.93 1.03
CA ARG A 208 -6.49 -28.06 1.21
C ARG A 208 -5.09 -27.61 1.64
N GLY A 209 -4.55 -26.57 0.99
CA GLY A 209 -3.27 -25.97 1.36
C GLY A 209 -3.21 -25.60 2.84
N ARG A 210 -4.16 -24.78 3.31
CA ARG A 210 -4.25 -24.36 4.72
C ARG A 210 -4.37 -25.53 5.69
N LYS A 211 -5.12 -26.57 5.32
CA LYS A 211 -5.32 -27.76 6.16
C LYS A 211 -4.05 -28.59 6.30
N LEU A 212 -3.29 -28.74 5.21
CA LEU A 212 -2.16 -29.67 5.15
C LEU A 212 -0.80 -29.04 5.44
N GLU A 213 -0.65 -27.72 5.27
CA GLU A 213 0.64 -27.03 5.43
C GLU A 213 1.35 -27.40 6.74
N GLY A 214 0.63 -27.38 7.87
CA GLY A 214 1.19 -27.74 9.17
C GLY A 214 1.58 -29.23 9.30
N LEU A 215 0.90 -30.14 8.60
CA LEU A 215 1.26 -31.56 8.57
C LEU A 215 2.49 -31.80 7.69
N VAL A 216 2.54 -31.16 6.52
CA VAL A 216 3.68 -31.23 5.61
C VAL A 216 4.92 -30.63 6.28
N ARG A 217 4.79 -29.49 6.96
CA ARG A 217 5.86 -28.89 7.76
C ARG A 217 6.44 -29.90 8.75
N LYS A 218 5.59 -30.62 9.50
CA LYS A 218 6.04 -31.65 10.46
C LYS A 218 6.83 -32.77 9.80
N GLU A 219 6.44 -33.23 8.61
CA GLU A 219 7.20 -34.26 7.90
C GLU A 219 8.59 -33.74 7.47
N VAL A 220 8.68 -32.49 7.03
CA VAL A 220 9.98 -31.85 6.72
C VAL A 220 10.81 -31.67 8.00
N GLU A 221 10.19 -31.29 9.11
CA GLU A 221 10.86 -31.11 10.41
C GLU A 221 11.50 -32.40 10.94
N LYS A 222 10.87 -33.57 10.70
CA LYS A 222 11.46 -34.86 11.08
C LYS A 222 12.80 -35.12 10.40
N GLN A 223 12.96 -34.65 9.16
CA GLN A 223 14.18 -34.88 8.37
C GLN A 223 15.23 -33.78 8.57
N TYR A 224 14.82 -32.53 8.71
CA TYR A 224 15.74 -31.39 8.68
C TYR A 224 15.88 -30.64 10.02
N GLY A 225 14.96 -30.87 10.96
CA GLY A 225 14.85 -30.14 12.22
C GLY A 225 13.77 -29.07 12.20
N LYS A 226 13.56 -28.41 13.34
CA LYS A 226 12.49 -27.44 13.57
C LYS A 226 12.49 -26.29 12.56
N ILE A 227 11.31 -25.96 12.05
CA ILE A 227 11.06 -24.84 11.13
C ILE A 227 10.36 -23.74 11.93
N GLU A 228 10.96 -22.57 12.00
CA GLU A 228 10.39 -21.41 12.68
C GLU A 228 9.39 -20.72 11.77
N GLU A 229 8.17 -20.49 12.25
CA GLU A 229 7.18 -19.68 11.53
C GLU A 229 7.67 -18.25 11.38
N CYS A 230 7.43 -17.66 10.20
CA CYS A 230 7.73 -16.27 9.92
C CYS A 230 6.51 -15.59 9.29
N GLY A 231 6.38 -14.29 9.51
CA GLY A 231 5.36 -13.47 8.86
C GLY A 231 5.86 -12.88 7.56
N LEU A 232 5.11 -11.90 7.05
CA LEU A 232 5.54 -11.10 5.90
C LEU A 232 6.86 -10.37 6.18
N ILE A 233 7.85 -10.59 5.32
CA ILE A 233 9.15 -9.95 5.32
C ILE A 233 9.18 -8.93 4.18
N ILE A 234 9.47 -7.67 4.51
CA ILE A 234 9.54 -6.56 3.55
C ILE A 234 11.01 -6.33 3.19
N SER A 235 11.32 -6.17 1.90
CA SER A 235 12.67 -5.82 1.48
C SER A 235 13.09 -4.47 2.07
N ARG A 236 14.29 -4.45 2.66
CA ARG A 236 14.90 -3.21 3.19
C ARG A 236 15.26 -2.22 2.08
N LYS A 237 15.64 -2.74 0.90
CA LYS A 237 16.07 -1.94 -0.26
C LYS A 237 14.90 -1.51 -1.14
N PHE A 238 13.91 -2.38 -1.29
CA PHE A 238 12.75 -2.17 -2.14
C PHE A 238 11.45 -2.37 -1.35
N PRO A 239 10.98 -1.38 -0.56
CA PRO A 239 9.82 -1.56 0.34
C PRO A 239 8.51 -1.96 -0.33
N MET A 240 8.43 -1.83 -1.66
CA MET A 240 7.34 -2.34 -2.49
C MET A 240 7.40 -3.85 -2.76
N VAL A 241 8.47 -4.52 -2.37
CA VAL A 241 8.69 -5.96 -2.55
C VAL A 241 8.65 -6.64 -1.18
N ALA A 242 7.89 -7.74 -1.08
CA ALA A 242 7.78 -8.52 0.14
C ALA A 242 7.70 -10.02 -0.14
N GLY A 243 7.93 -10.84 0.86
CA GLY A 243 7.78 -12.29 0.79
C GLY A 243 7.34 -12.84 2.15
N SER A 244 6.47 -13.85 2.13
CA SER A 244 6.09 -14.59 3.33
C SER A 244 6.47 -16.04 3.08
N PRO A 245 7.65 -16.50 3.53
CA PRO A 245 7.97 -17.91 3.56
C PRO A 245 7.00 -18.68 4.46
N ASP A 246 6.88 -19.98 4.25
CA ASP A 246 6.11 -20.87 5.14
C ASP A 246 6.90 -21.25 6.40
N GLY A 247 8.20 -20.91 6.42
CA GLY A 247 9.04 -20.90 7.60
C GLY A 247 10.52 -20.70 7.28
N ILE A 248 11.32 -20.61 8.34
CA ILE A 248 12.77 -20.53 8.28
C ILE A 248 13.36 -21.70 9.06
N LEU A 249 14.14 -22.54 8.38
CA LEU A 249 14.87 -23.65 8.96
C LEU A 249 16.26 -23.18 9.40
N LYS A 250 16.65 -23.52 10.64
CA LYS A 250 18.01 -23.26 11.21
C LYS A 250 18.51 -21.80 11.11
N LYS A 251 17.60 -20.84 10.89
CA LYS A 251 17.87 -19.41 10.68
C LYS A 251 18.66 -19.07 9.41
N ASP A 252 18.89 -20.02 8.51
CA ASP A 252 19.68 -19.81 7.29
C ASP A 252 19.02 -20.35 6.00
N VAL A 253 17.90 -21.08 6.12
CA VAL A 253 17.20 -21.70 4.98
C VAL A 253 15.74 -21.28 4.94
N VAL A 254 15.30 -20.71 3.81
CA VAL A 254 13.88 -20.44 3.52
C VAL A 254 13.13 -21.74 3.24
N VAL A 255 11.91 -21.89 3.75
CA VAL A 255 11.04 -23.03 3.43
C VAL A 255 9.76 -22.54 2.76
N GLU A 256 9.41 -23.15 1.63
CA GLU A 256 8.17 -22.95 0.89
C GLU A 256 7.47 -24.29 0.67
N ILE A 257 6.20 -24.38 1.02
CA ILE A 257 5.39 -25.60 1.06
C ILE A 257 4.22 -25.47 0.09
N LYS A 258 4.03 -26.49 -0.77
CA LYS A 258 2.89 -26.59 -1.69
C LYS A 258 2.14 -27.90 -1.49
N CYS A 259 0.80 -27.83 -1.52
CA CYS A 259 -0.09 -28.98 -1.31
C CYS A 259 -1.02 -29.19 -2.54
N PRO A 260 -0.54 -29.78 -3.65
CA PRO A 260 -1.31 -30.00 -4.87
C PRO A 260 -2.48 -30.98 -4.67
N THR A 261 -3.67 -30.65 -5.19
CA THR A 261 -4.87 -31.49 -5.05
C THR A 261 -4.88 -32.74 -5.94
N ASN A 262 -4.04 -32.78 -6.97
CA ASN A 262 -3.94 -33.88 -7.94
C ASN A 262 -2.58 -33.83 -8.65
N GLU A 263 -2.26 -34.91 -9.36
CA GLU A 263 -1.02 -35.07 -10.14
C GLU A 263 -0.78 -33.93 -11.14
N LYS A 264 -1.83 -33.49 -11.85
CA LYS A 264 -1.72 -32.36 -12.79
C LYS A 264 -1.28 -31.07 -12.10
N THR A 265 -1.78 -30.82 -10.89
CA THR A 265 -1.41 -29.65 -10.08
C THR A 265 -0.01 -29.81 -9.53
N PHE A 266 0.40 -31.04 -9.17
CA PHE A 266 1.76 -31.35 -8.76
C PHE A 266 2.76 -30.99 -9.88
N ALA A 267 2.45 -31.36 -11.13
CA ALA A 267 3.27 -31.06 -12.30
C ALA A 267 3.48 -29.55 -12.54
N ASN A 268 2.56 -28.69 -12.06
CA ASN A 268 2.74 -27.23 -12.13
C ASN A 268 3.84 -26.73 -11.19
N TYR A 269 4.10 -27.44 -10.09
CA TYR A 269 5.14 -27.11 -9.11
C TYR A 269 6.49 -27.72 -9.50
N ILE A 270 6.49 -29.00 -9.88
CA ILE A 270 7.68 -29.76 -10.25
C ILE A 270 7.48 -30.40 -11.62
N CYS A 271 8.35 -30.10 -12.57
CA CYS A 271 8.36 -30.69 -13.90
C CYS A 271 9.75 -31.29 -14.17
N ASN A 272 9.81 -32.55 -14.59
CA ASN A 272 11.06 -33.28 -14.86
C ASN A 272 12.04 -33.23 -13.67
N GLY A 273 11.53 -33.39 -12.45
CA GLY A 273 12.32 -33.37 -11.21
C GLY A 273 12.85 -31.98 -10.81
N LYS A 274 12.47 -30.92 -11.53
CA LYS A 274 12.90 -29.54 -11.25
C LYS A 274 11.71 -28.65 -10.90
N ILE A 275 11.95 -27.69 -10.03
CA ILE A 275 10.98 -26.63 -9.73
C ILE A 275 10.66 -25.83 -11.01
N THR A 276 9.40 -25.47 -11.21
CA THR A 276 9.03 -24.60 -12.34
C THR A 276 9.42 -23.15 -12.08
N THR A 277 9.71 -22.39 -13.14
CA THR A 277 10.25 -21.02 -13.05
C THR A 277 9.42 -20.09 -12.16
N LYS A 278 8.08 -20.23 -12.18
CA LYS A 278 7.19 -19.43 -11.35
C LYS A 278 7.49 -19.58 -9.86
N PHE A 279 7.69 -20.80 -9.40
CA PHE A 279 7.93 -21.08 -7.99
C PHE A 279 9.41 -20.90 -7.63
N ALA A 280 10.33 -21.09 -8.58
CA ALA A 280 11.73 -20.68 -8.40
C ALA A 280 11.84 -19.18 -8.10
N VAL A 281 11.15 -18.33 -8.87
CA VAL A 281 11.09 -16.88 -8.60
C VAL A 281 10.51 -16.59 -7.22
N GLN A 282 9.47 -17.31 -6.80
CA GLN A 282 8.87 -17.13 -5.48
C GLN A 282 9.89 -17.39 -4.36
N VAL A 283 10.56 -18.55 -4.39
CA VAL A 283 11.55 -18.95 -3.38
C VAL A 283 12.77 -18.01 -3.38
N LEU A 284 13.30 -17.68 -4.57
CA LEU A 284 14.44 -16.78 -4.71
C LEU A 284 14.14 -15.36 -4.17
N LEU A 285 12.92 -14.86 -4.37
CA LEU A 285 12.55 -13.54 -3.83
C LEU A 285 12.33 -13.58 -2.32
N GLN A 286 11.82 -14.68 -1.77
CA GLN A 286 11.76 -14.91 -0.32
C GLN A 286 13.18 -14.93 0.30
N MET A 287 14.12 -15.60 -0.36
CA MET A 287 15.54 -15.61 0.03
C MET A 287 16.14 -14.20 -0.01
N TYR A 288 15.84 -13.43 -1.06
CA TYR A 288 16.25 -12.04 -1.16
C TYR A 288 15.74 -11.15 -0.02
N VAL A 289 14.43 -11.19 0.30
CA VAL A 289 13.87 -10.32 1.34
C VAL A 289 14.30 -10.72 2.75
N SER A 290 14.66 -11.98 2.96
CA SER A 290 15.15 -12.52 4.23
C SER A 290 16.67 -12.44 4.40
N ASP A 291 17.40 -12.02 3.37
CA ASP A 291 18.86 -12.03 3.32
C ASP A 291 19.48 -13.43 3.52
N LEU A 292 18.79 -14.45 3.01
CA LEU A 292 19.20 -15.84 3.07
C LEU A 292 19.67 -16.35 1.71
N LYS A 293 20.52 -17.37 1.71
CA LYS A 293 21.15 -17.89 0.49
C LYS A 293 20.73 -19.32 0.12
N LYS A 294 19.94 -19.97 0.97
CA LYS A 294 19.44 -21.32 0.75
C LYS A 294 17.92 -21.38 0.91
N GLY A 295 17.30 -22.27 0.15
CA GLY A 295 15.87 -22.54 0.21
C GLY A 295 15.55 -24.03 0.11
N LEU A 296 14.43 -24.45 0.68
CA LEU A 296 13.80 -25.74 0.46
C LEU A 296 12.43 -25.52 -0.14
N PHE A 297 12.21 -26.08 -1.33
CA PHE A 297 10.90 -26.14 -1.94
C PHE A 297 10.29 -27.52 -1.69
N CYS A 298 9.26 -27.55 -0.87
CA CYS A 298 8.61 -28.75 -0.38
C CYS A 298 7.24 -28.89 -1.04
N VAL A 299 7.02 -29.98 -1.78
CA VAL A 299 5.74 -30.24 -2.44
C VAL A 299 5.19 -31.56 -1.90
N ALA A 300 4.06 -31.47 -1.20
CA ALA A 300 3.35 -32.65 -0.75
C ALA A 300 2.90 -33.49 -1.95
N ASP A 301 2.93 -34.80 -1.80
CA ASP A 301 2.28 -35.70 -2.75
C ASP A 301 0.77 -35.40 -2.83
N TRP A 302 0.15 -35.62 -3.98
CA TRP A 302 -1.29 -35.35 -4.12
C TRP A 302 -2.15 -36.29 -3.26
N ASP A 303 -1.63 -37.46 -2.88
CA ASP A 303 -2.20 -38.39 -1.91
C ASP A 303 -1.51 -38.31 -0.53
N PHE A 304 -0.95 -37.14 -0.17
CA PHE A 304 -0.24 -36.91 1.11
C PHE A 304 -1.00 -37.45 2.34
N GLU A 305 -2.32 -37.28 2.38
CA GLU A 305 -3.17 -37.76 3.48
C GLU A 305 -3.08 -39.28 3.71
N LYS A 306 -2.67 -40.04 2.71
CA LYS A 306 -2.47 -41.51 2.78
C LYS A 306 -1.02 -41.89 2.98
N ASN A 307 -0.10 -41.18 2.33
CA ASN A 307 1.30 -41.62 2.20
C ASN A 307 2.33 -40.77 2.96
N ASN A 308 1.95 -39.58 3.44
CA ASN A 308 2.81 -38.59 4.10
C ASN A 308 4.08 -38.22 3.31
N LYS A 309 4.09 -38.39 1.99
CA LYS A 309 5.26 -38.14 1.14
C LYS A 309 5.39 -36.67 0.78
N VAL A 310 6.61 -36.15 0.88
CA VAL A 310 6.95 -34.78 0.51
C VAL A 310 8.16 -34.82 -0.42
N HIS A 311 8.03 -34.20 -1.59
CA HIS A 311 9.13 -33.97 -2.51
C HIS A 311 9.86 -32.69 -2.11
N ILE A 312 11.14 -32.80 -1.77
CA ILE A 312 11.94 -31.68 -1.25
C ILE A 312 13.05 -31.37 -2.26
N ILE A 313 13.06 -30.14 -2.76
CA ILE A 313 14.08 -29.65 -3.71
C ILE A 313 14.89 -28.55 -3.02
N PRO A 314 16.18 -28.74 -2.77
CA PRO A 314 17.08 -27.68 -2.34
C PRO A 314 17.27 -26.65 -3.45
N ILE A 315 17.24 -25.37 -3.08
CA ILE A 315 17.40 -24.22 -3.98
C ILE A 315 18.54 -23.36 -3.45
N GLU A 316 19.51 -23.08 -4.32
CA GLU A 316 20.59 -22.13 -4.04
C GLU A 316 20.23 -20.75 -4.59
N TYR A 317 20.75 -19.70 -3.96
CA TYR A 317 20.48 -18.33 -4.36
C TYR A 317 21.11 -18.01 -5.72
N ASP A 318 20.27 -17.65 -6.68
CA ASP A 318 20.68 -17.15 -7.99
C ASP A 318 20.57 -15.62 -8.01
N GLU A 319 21.71 -14.95 -7.85
CA GLU A 319 21.77 -13.49 -7.81
C GLU A 319 21.36 -12.85 -9.14
N THR A 320 21.76 -13.45 -10.27
CA THR A 320 21.44 -12.94 -11.61
C THR A 320 19.94 -12.95 -11.82
N MET A 321 19.30 -14.09 -11.57
CA MET A 321 17.85 -14.25 -11.73
C MET A 321 17.08 -13.33 -10.79
N VAL A 322 17.53 -13.16 -9.54
CA VAL A 322 16.89 -12.24 -8.59
C VAL A 322 16.99 -10.79 -9.08
N ASN A 323 18.16 -10.35 -9.54
CA ASN A 323 18.35 -9.00 -10.05
C ASN A 323 17.46 -8.71 -11.27
N ASP A 324 17.37 -9.65 -12.21
CA ASP A 324 16.49 -9.53 -13.38
C ASP A 324 15.01 -9.41 -12.98
N ILE A 325 14.56 -10.25 -12.04
CA ILE A 325 13.19 -10.18 -11.52
C ILE A 325 12.94 -8.85 -10.81
N LEU A 326 13.85 -8.42 -9.94
CA LEU A 326 13.72 -7.16 -9.20
C LEU A 326 13.65 -5.96 -10.14
N CYS A 327 14.48 -5.91 -11.18
CA CYS A 327 14.44 -4.86 -12.19
C CYS A 327 13.04 -4.75 -12.83
N ASN A 328 12.47 -5.88 -13.25
CA ASN A 328 11.14 -5.92 -13.88
C ASN A 328 10.02 -5.58 -12.88
N VAL A 329 10.06 -6.16 -11.68
CA VAL A 329 9.07 -5.96 -10.61
C VAL A 329 9.04 -4.51 -10.14
N VAL A 330 10.20 -3.90 -9.90
CA VAL A 330 10.32 -2.50 -9.49
C VAL A 330 9.85 -1.56 -10.59
N THR A 331 10.21 -1.85 -11.85
CA THR A 331 9.76 -1.06 -13.00
C THR A 331 8.25 -1.12 -13.16
N PHE A 332 7.66 -2.33 -13.13
CA PHE A 332 6.22 -2.51 -13.16
C PHE A 332 5.54 -1.74 -12.03
N TRP A 333 6.05 -1.85 -10.82
CA TRP A 333 5.48 -1.17 -9.66
C TRP A 333 5.48 0.35 -9.83
N LYS A 334 6.60 0.93 -10.25
CA LYS A 334 6.74 2.37 -10.48
C LYS A 334 5.75 2.88 -11.54
N ASN A 335 5.54 2.10 -12.60
CA ASN A 335 4.71 2.52 -13.71
C ASN A 335 3.21 2.32 -13.43
N ASN A 336 2.84 1.27 -12.70
CA ASN A 336 1.44 0.81 -12.65
C ASN A 336 0.81 0.85 -11.25
N ILE A 337 1.61 0.81 -10.18
CA ILE A 337 1.10 0.77 -8.80
C ILE A 337 1.38 2.08 -8.07
N TYR A 338 2.58 2.64 -8.26
CA TYR A 338 2.96 3.90 -7.61
C TYR A 338 2.05 5.06 -8.00
N SER A 339 1.50 5.04 -9.22
CA SER A 339 0.51 6.02 -9.69
C SER A 339 -0.82 5.94 -8.93
N LEU A 340 -1.16 4.77 -8.38
CA LEU A 340 -2.43 4.47 -7.71
C LEU A 340 -2.39 4.64 -6.19
N LEU A 341 -1.19 4.74 -5.60
CA LEU A 341 -0.95 4.96 -4.17
C LEU A 341 -1.08 6.42 -3.78
#